data_AF-A0A257KZM7-F1
#
_entry.id   AF-A0A257KZM7-F1
#
_cell.length_a   1.000
_cell.length_b   1.000
_cell.length_c   1.000
_cell.angle_alpha   90.00
_cell.angle_beta   90.00
_cell.angle_gamma   90.00
#
_symmetry.space_group_name_H-M   'P 1'
#
loop_
_entity.id
_entity.type
_entity.pdbx_description
1 polymer ?
#
loop_
_entity_poly.entity_id
_entity_poly.type
_entity_poly.pdbx_seq_one_letter_code
_entity_poly.pdbx_strand_id
1 'polypeptide(L)'
;MSRRVDRVIAAGKLRFGHKWQSPFARLVKISQPHLANIVAGVRELTPDNEIKIAEALRAEAKRLRATADKIERIASTMPAKDNNDD
;
A
#
# COMPACT_ATOMS: atom_id res chain seq x y z
N MET A 1 -4.58 -21.12 -7.03
CA MET A 1 -3.84 -19.91 -6.64
C MET A 1 -2.96 -20.24 -5.43
N SER A 2 -1.73 -19.74 -5.33
CA SER A 2 -0.89 -19.98 -4.14
C SER A 2 -1.23 -18.98 -3.02
N ARG A 3 -1.15 -19.41 -1.75
CA ARG A 3 -1.36 -18.52 -0.58
C ARG A 3 -0.47 -17.27 -0.60
N ARG A 4 0.68 -17.34 -1.28
CA ARG A 4 1.61 -16.21 -1.44
C ARG A 4 1.05 -15.15 -2.39
N VAL A 5 0.51 -15.55 -3.53
CA VAL A 5 -0.13 -14.63 -4.50
C VAL A 5 -1.37 -13.98 -3.88
N ASP A 6 -2.16 -14.71 -3.09
CA ASP A 6 -3.34 -14.14 -2.42
C ASP A 6 -3.00 -12.99 -1.49
N ARG A 7 -1.85 -13.06 -0.78
CA ARG A 7 -1.36 -11.97 0.07
C ARG A 7 -1.00 -10.73 -0.75
N VAL A 8 -0.40 -10.91 -1.93
CA VAL A 8 -0.09 -9.81 -2.85
C VAL A 8 -1.36 -9.11 -3.32
N ILE A 9 -2.36 -9.89 -3.74
CA ILE A 9 -3.68 -9.38 -4.16
C ILE A 9 -4.35 -8.63 -3.00
N ALA A 10 -4.35 -9.21 -1.80
CA ALA A 10 -4.94 -8.61 -0.61
C ALA A 10 -4.26 -7.27 -0.26
N ALA A 11 -2.93 -7.22 -0.26
CA ALA A 11 -2.18 -5.99 0.02
C ALA A 11 -2.47 -4.89 -1.00
N GLY A 12 -2.51 -5.24 -2.29
CA GLY A 12 -2.85 -4.30 -3.36
C GLY A 12 -4.25 -3.74 -3.21
N LYS A 13 -5.25 -4.61 -3.03
CA LYS A 13 -6.65 -4.21 -2.84
C LYS A 13 -6.85 -3.36 -1.59
N LEU A 14 -6.19 -3.71 -0.48
CA LEU A 14 -6.28 -2.95 0.77
C LEU A 14 -5.79 -1.52 0.58
N ARG A 15 -4.68 -1.31 -0.14
CA ARG A 15 -4.06 0.00 -0.28
C ARG A 15 -4.69 0.88 -1.36
N PHE A 16 -5.10 0.29 -2.48
CA PHE A 16 -5.47 1.01 -3.70
C PHE A 16 -6.88 0.70 -4.21
N GLY A 17 -7.64 -0.17 -3.53
CA GLY A 17 -9.01 -0.51 -3.88
C GLY A 17 -9.12 -1.40 -5.13
N HIS A 18 -10.20 -1.21 -5.90
CA HIS A 18 -10.50 -2.06 -7.05
C HIS A 18 -9.44 -1.97 -8.16
N LYS A 19 -8.95 -0.75 -8.46
CA LYS A 19 -7.94 -0.50 -9.51
C LYS A 19 -6.51 -0.55 -8.97
N TRP A 20 -6.17 -1.64 -8.26
CA TRP A 20 -4.92 -1.73 -7.50
C TRP A 20 -3.67 -2.08 -8.31
N GLN A 21 -3.79 -2.83 -9.41
CA GLN A 21 -2.61 -3.45 -10.04
C GLN A 21 -1.58 -2.43 -10.54
N SER A 22 -2.00 -1.37 -11.23
CA SER A 22 -1.08 -0.34 -11.73
C SER A 22 -0.38 0.46 -10.63
N PRO A 23 -1.08 1.04 -9.63
CA PRO A 23 -0.41 1.74 -8.53
C PRO A 23 0.44 0.79 -7.66
N PHE A 24 0.01 -0.45 -7.47
CA PHE A 24 0.79 -1.43 -6.71
C PHE A 24 2.07 -1.85 -7.43
N ALA A 25 2.01 -2.11 -8.74
CA ALA A 25 3.18 -2.39 -9.57
C ALA A 25 4.25 -1.28 -9.45
N ARG A 26 3.81 -0.02 -9.51
CA ARG A 26 4.69 1.15 -9.30
C ARG A 26 5.30 1.17 -7.90
N LEU A 27 4.50 0.90 -6.87
CA LEU A 27 4.98 0.85 -5.49
C LEU A 27 6.09 -0.21 -5.30
N VAL A 28 5.86 -1.42 -5.81
CA VAL A 28 6.77 -2.56 -5.60
C VAL A 28 7.87 -2.68 -6.66
N LYS A 29 7.93 -1.73 -7.60
CA LYS A 29 8.91 -1.66 -8.70
C LYS A 29 8.94 -2.93 -9.56
N ILE A 30 7.76 -3.50 -9.82
CA ILE A 30 7.56 -4.60 -10.77
C ILE A 30 6.75 -4.05 -11.93
N SER A 31 7.04 -4.45 -13.17
CA SER A 31 6.22 -3.99 -14.30
C SER A 31 4.78 -4.49 -14.15
N GLN A 32 3.81 -3.66 -14.55
CA GLN A 32 2.40 -4.03 -14.46
C GLN A 32 2.09 -5.35 -15.22
N PRO A 33 2.59 -5.59 -16.44
CA PRO A 33 2.36 -6.86 -17.13
C PRO A 33 2.92 -8.07 -16.37
N HIS A 34 4.09 -7.93 -15.74
CA HIS A 34 4.69 -9.00 -14.95
C HIS A 34 3.86 -9.30 -13.71
N LEU A 35 3.41 -8.27 -12.98
CA LEU A 35 2.52 -8.44 -11.84
C LEU A 35 1.18 -9.09 -12.26
N ALA A 36 0.60 -8.67 -13.38
CA ALA A 36 -0.65 -9.24 -13.89
C ALA A 36 -0.49 -10.73 -14.22
N ASN A 37 0.63 -11.12 -14.85
CA ASN A 37 0.93 -12.53 -15.13
C ASN A 37 1.11 -13.37 -13.86
N ILE A 38 1.71 -12.81 -12.80
CA ILE A 38 1.80 -13.49 -11.49
C ILE A 38 0.40 -13.71 -10.91
N VAL A 39 -0.44 -12.68 -10.91
CA VAL A 39 -1.80 -12.71 -10.36
C VAL A 39 -2.70 -13.66 -11.14
N ALA A 40 -2.53 -13.74 -12.46
CA ALA A 40 -3.25 -14.67 -13.33
C ALA A 40 -2.76 -16.13 -13.22
N GLY A 41 -1.68 -16.38 -12.47
CA GLY A 41 -1.06 -17.71 -12.36
C GLY A 41 -0.29 -18.14 -13.61
N VAL A 42 -0.08 -17.24 -14.58
CA VAL A 42 0.72 -17.47 -15.79
C VAL A 42 2.22 -17.51 -15.46
N ARG A 43 2.64 -16.76 -14.44
CA ARG A 43 4.02 -16.74 -13.92
C ARG A 43 4.05 -17.05 -12.44
N GLU A 44 5.12 -17.72 -12.00
CA GLU A 44 5.35 -17.94 -10.58
C GLU A 44 5.78 -16.65 -9.86
N LEU A 45 5.32 -16.49 -8.62
CA LEU A 45 5.86 -15.51 -7.70
C LEU A 45 7.20 -16.04 -7.14
N THR A 46 8.30 -15.52 -7.68
CA THR A 46 9.66 -15.87 -7.23
C THR A 46 9.94 -15.32 -5.82
N PRO A 47 10.84 -15.96 -5.04
CA PRO A 47 11.27 -15.44 -3.73
C PRO A 47 11.78 -14.00 -3.78
N ASP A 48 12.55 -13.64 -4.81
CA ASP A 48 13.06 -12.27 -4.98
C ASP A 48 11.94 -11.24 -5.14
N ASN A 49 10.89 -11.58 -5.90
CA ASN A 49 9.72 -10.71 -6.04
C ASN A 49 8.95 -10.61 -4.73
N GLU A 50 8.83 -11.71 -3.98
CA GLU A 50 8.18 -11.72 -2.66
C GLU A 50 8.93 -10.82 -1.66
N ILE A 51 10.27 -10.87 -1.64
CA ILE A 51 11.11 -9.99 -0.81
C ILE A 51 10.92 -8.52 -1.21
N LYS A 52 11.00 -8.19 -2.50
CA LYS A 52 10.81 -6.81 -3.00
C LYS A 52 9.44 -6.25 -2.63
N ILE A 53 8.40 -7.05 -2.77
CA ILE A 53 7.03 -6.67 -2.39
C ILE A 53 6.96 -6.41 -0.88
N ALA A 54 7.51 -7.31 -0.07
CA ALA A 54 7.51 -7.16 1.39
C ALA A 54 8.26 -5.91 1.85
N GLU A 55 9.43 -5.62 1.29
CA GLU A 55 10.21 -4.42 1.58
C GLU A 55 9.47 -3.13 1.19
N ALA A 56 8.90 -3.10 -0.01
CA ALA A 56 8.13 -1.95 -0.48
C ALA A 56 6.91 -1.67 0.41
N LEU A 57 6.20 -2.72 0.85
CA LEU A 57 5.07 -2.61 1.76
C LEU A 57 5.48 -2.10 3.15
N ARG A 58 6.58 -2.59 3.71
CA ARG A 58 7.11 -2.08 4.99
C ARG A 58 7.50 -0.61 4.89
N ALA A 59 8.15 -0.22 3.79
CA ALA A 59 8.52 1.17 3.55
C ALA A 59 7.28 2.08 3.41
N GLU A 60 6.24 1.62 2.70
CA GLU A 60 4.98 2.36 2.57
C GLU A 60 4.26 2.49 3.91
N ALA A 61 4.18 1.41 4.70
CA ALA A 61 3.58 1.47 6.04
C ALA A 61 4.29 2.48 6.94
N LYS A 62 5.62 2.54 6.89
CA LYS A 62 6.42 3.54 7.62
C LYS A 62 6.12 4.96 7.15
N ARG A 63 6.00 5.19 5.83
CA ARG A 63 5.62 6.50 5.27
C ARG A 63 4.22 6.91 5.70
N LEU A 64 3.25 6.00 5.61
CA LEU A 64 1.87 6.27 6.03
C LEU A 64 1.79 6.65 7.51
N ARG A 65 2.51 5.93 8.39
CA ARG A 65 2.58 6.27 9.81
C ARG A 65 3.17 7.66 10.02
N ALA A 66 4.32 7.96 9.40
CA ALA A 66 4.95 9.28 9.53
C ALA A 66 4.07 10.41 8.99
N THR A 67 3.27 10.16 7.95
CA THR A 67 2.28 11.12 7.43
C THR A 67 1.12 11.29 8.42
N ALA A 68 0.61 10.20 9.00
CA ALA A 68 -0.44 10.26 10.02
C ALA A 68 0.02 11.10 11.24
N ASP A 69 1.23 10.84 11.76
CA ASP A 69 1.81 11.58 12.89
C ASP A 69 1.99 13.08 12.57
N LYS A 70 2.19 13.44 11.30
CA LYS A 70 2.26 14.85 10.87
C LYS A 70 0.87 15.48 10.81
N ILE A 71 -0.11 14.77 10.27
CA ILE A 71 -1.50 15.25 10.20
C ILE A 71 -2.04 15.48 11.60
N GLU A 72 -1.82 14.53 12.52
CA GLU A 72 -2.24 14.64 13.91
C GLU A 72 -1.61 15.87 14.59
N ARG A 73 -0.30 16.08 14.43
CA ARG A 73 0.36 17.29 14.96
C ARG A 73 -0.21 18.58 14.39
N ILE A 74 -0.50 18.64 13.09
CA ILE A 74 -1.13 19.81 12.49
C ILE A 74 -2.51 20.03 13.13
N ALA A 75 -3.33 18.98 13.21
CA ALA A 75 -4.67 19.06 13.79
C ALA A 75 -4.65 19.52 15.26
N SER A 76 -3.70 19.06 16.08
CA SER A 76 -3.56 19.48 17.49
C SER A 76 -3.16 20.95 17.67
N THR A 77 -2.62 21.59 16.63
CA THR A 77 -2.31 23.03 16.64
C THR A 77 -3.40 23.90 16.03
N MET A 78 -4.44 23.28 15.44
CA MET A 78 -5.59 24.03 14.96
C MET A 78 -6.47 24.39 16.16
N PRO A 79 -6.91 25.65 16.29
CA PRO A 79 -7.86 26.00 17.33
C PRO A 79 -9.12 25.16 17.16
N ALA A 80 -9.48 24.40 18.19
CA ALA A 80 -10.84 23.86 18.27
C ALA A 80 -11.78 25.04 18.24
N LYS A 81 -12.85 24.96 17.45
CA LYS A 81 -13.89 25.98 17.44
C LYS A 81 -14.52 25.98 18.85
N ASP A 82 -14.05 26.89 19.71
CA ASP A 82 -14.74 27.23 20.95
C ASP A 82 -16.08 27.82 20.53
N ASN A 83 -17.14 27.03 20.61
CA ASN A 83 -18.49 27.56 20.62
C ASN A 83 -18.71 28.13 22.03
N ASN A 84 -18.13 29.30 22.27
CA ASN A 84 -18.47 30.18 23.37
C ASN A 84 -18.73 31.56 22.77
N ASP A 85 -19.77 31.64 21.95
CA ASP A 85 -20.43 32.90 21.64
C ASP A 85 -21.78 32.86 22.38
N ASP A 86 -21.83 33.65 23.44
CA ASP A 86 -22.96 34.22 24.21
C ASP A 86 -24.06 33.33 24.81
#